data_AF-A0A848M2G4-F1
#
_entry.id   AF-A0A848M2G4-F1
#
_cell.length_a   1.000
_cell.length_b   1.000
_cell.length_c   1.000
_cell.angle_alpha   90.00
_cell.angle_beta   90.00
_cell.angle_gamma   90.00
#
_symmetry.space_group_name_H-M   'P 1'
#
loop_
_entity.id
_entity.type
_entity.pdbx_description
1 polymer ?
#
loop_
_entity_poly.entity_id
_entity_poly.type
_entity_poly.pdbx_seq_one_letter_code
_entity_poly.pdbx_strand_id
1 'polypeptide(L)'
;MTRNRSGYFRSFDDAAAYIIELLAGLTRADSIFIATNDGITSQIVKSFNRDKTLAREGSCLPYEQSFSSLVKPSLQDPLVIHHLSENPAARNMDSNPSVGDFGFAGVPISYHNGDAFGTLCMFQHHEVPVSDQDLKILSAMSVFLSYVIELDRTVSRQMNRSRNLEKDMQLAEEQVEILQAEAHEANDFTQSKSDFLATMTHEIRNSINGTIGMTDLLQTTDLTEEQEEYLQLLQSSNEALLDLTNNLLDYSKLEAGKAMLDEEPFDIVSMTEDLLYVISPRAFSSNIEVVLDVDKNVPTYLLGDASKVRQILLNFLSNALKFTHEGEIVVTLSSIEGGAPEDTECLHISIRDTGVGIEPDKLNGMFQRYQQLHRKDQNHHYGGTGLGLAIANKLIQLMDGKLNVKSQPGHGTTIELTLYFKRYKGYENLLHDLDPDIFEPMRVLIADDNETSGHILGQLLTCWGIQSTFVQNGMEAQTALSSPEPYDLILLDRSLLHGEDSMLFQKEGVPVSLLAPIGTRLDDEQQSQFSFMTFKPIRRLQLYNALIAFQRRNML
;
A
#
# COMPACT_ATOMS: atom_id res chain seq x y z
N MET A 1 -20.80 -31.92 61.58
CA MET A 1 -20.62 -30.68 60.80
C MET A 1 -21.59 -30.69 59.64
N THR A 2 -22.14 -29.53 59.28
CA THR A 2 -23.25 -29.35 58.34
C THR A 2 -22.92 -29.82 56.92
N ARG A 3 -23.55 -30.91 56.46
CA ARG A 3 -23.59 -31.31 55.05
C ARG A 3 -24.07 -30.13 54.19
N ASN A 4 -23.20 -29.60 53.33
CA ASN A 4 -23.62 -28.67 52.30
C ASN A 4 -24.45 -29.46 51.27
N ARG A 5 -25.68 -29.00 50.98
CA ARG A 5 -26.68 -29.73 50.18
C ARG A 5 -26.32 -29.92 48.70
N SER A 6 -25.14 -29.46 48.25
CA SER A 6 -24.71 -29.51 46.85
C SER A 6 -24.01 -30.81 46.43
N GLY A 7 -23.52 -31.64 47.35
CA GLY A 7 -22.81 -32.89 46.99
C GLY A 7 -21.44 -32.69 46.33
N TYR A 8 -20.89 -31.47 46.30
CA TYR A 8 -19.57 -31.13 45.75
C TYR A 8 -18.59 -30.70 46.85
N PHE A 9 -17.31 -31.06 46.70
CA PHE A 9 -16.19 -30.58 47.53
C PHE A 9 -15.64 -29.27 46.96
N ARG A 10 -15.33 -28.27 47.81
CA ARG A 10 -14.82 -26.96 47.35
C ARG A 10 -13.30 -26.89 47.34
N SER A 11 -12.63 -27.84 47.98
CA SER A 11 -11.17 -27.95 48.05
C SER A 11 -10.77 -29.40 48.28
N PHE A 12 -9.48 -29.67 48.11
CA PHE A 12 -8.90 -30.94 48.55
C PHE A 12 -9.14 -31.19 50.04
N ASP A 13 -9.03 -30.16 50.89
CA ASP A 13 -9.24 -30.30 52.34
C ASP A 13 -10.66 -30.74 52.71
N ASP A 14 -11.66 -30.23 52.00
CA ASP A 14 -13.06 -30.63 52.18
C ASP A 14 -13.28 -32.11 51.80
N ALA A 15 -12.67 -32.55 50.68
CA ALA A 15 -12.72 -33.93 50.23
C ALA A 15 -11.98 -34.88 51.18
N ALA A 16 -10.80 -34.46 51.64
CA ALA A 16 -9.98 -35.18 52.60
C ALA A 16 -10.70 -35.38 53.93
N ALA A 17 -11.34 -34.34 54.47
CA ALA A 17 -12.11 -34.42 55.71
C ALA A 17 -13.29 -35.41 55.59
N TYR A 18 -14.03 -35.36 54.48
CA TYR A 18 -15.14 -36.27 54.23
C TYR A 18 -14.68 -37.73 54.06
N ILE A 19 -13.57 -37.96 53.36
CA ILE A 19 -13.00 -39.31 53.18
C ILE A 19 -12.54 -39.90 54.51
N ILE A 20 -11.89 -39.09 55.35
CA ILE A 20 -11.50 -39.53 56.70
C ILE A 20 -12.74 -39.92 57.52
N GLU A 21 -13.82 -39.13 57.48
CA GLU A 21 -15.08 -39.44 58.20
C GLU A 21 -15.75 -40.72 57.66
N LEU A 22 -15.78 -40.91 56.33
CA LEU A 22 -16.31 -42.12 55.71
C LEU A 22 -15.51 -43.37 56.08
N LEU A 23 -14.19 -43.31 55.97
CA LEU A 23 -13.30 -44.43 56.28
C LEU A 23 -13.37 -44.81 57.75
N ALA A 24 -13.49 -43.82 58.65
CA ALA A 24 -13.69 -44.05 60.08
C ALA A 24 -14.96 -44.87 60.37
N GLY A 25 -16.04 -44.65 59.61
CA GLY A 25 -17.30 -45.40 59.76
C GLY A 25 -17.32 -46.77 59.06
N LEU A 26 -16.54 -46.94 58.00
CA LEU A 26 -16.55 -48.17 57.18
C LEU A 26 -15.50 -49.20 57.58
N THR A 27 -14.40 -48.77 58.20
CA THR A 27 -13.28 -49.64 58.57
C THR A 27 -13.22 -49.88 60.08
N ARG A 28 -12.33 -50.77 60.53
CA ARG A 28 -12.00 -50.95 61.96
C ARG A 28 -10.67 -50.29 62.37
N ALA A 29 -10.11 -49.43 61.51
CA ALA A 29 -8.82 -48.79 61.76
C ALA A 29 -8.84 -47.93 63.04
N ASP A 30 -7.80 -48.04 63.85
CA ASP A 30 -7.57 -47.25 65.07
C ASP A 30 -7.23 -45.80 64.74
N SER A 31 -6.53 -45.59 63.63
CA SER A 31 -6.26 -44.27 63.09
C SER A 31 -6.23 -44.28 61.58
N ILE A 32 -6.67 -43.19 60.96
CA ILE A 32 -6.67 -42.98 59.51
C ILE A 32 -6.16 -41.59 59.27
N PHE A 33 -5.28 -41.39 58.30
CA PHE A 33 -4.75 -40.07 58.00
C PHE A 33 -4.39 -39.90 56.54
N ILE A 34 -4.48 -38.67 56.06
CA ILE A 34 -4.00 -38.24 54.75
C ILE A 34 -2.79 -37.35 54.98
N ALA A 35 -1.68 -37.68 54.33
CA ALA A 35 -0.47 -36.88 54.36
C ALA A 35 -0.11 -36.38 52.96
N THR A 36 0.17 -35.09 52.81
CA THR A 36 0.73 -34.50 51.59
C THR A 36 2.24 -34.53 51.64
N ASN A 37 2.88 -34.70 50.48
CA ASN A 37 4.32 -34.76 50.34
C ASN A 37 4.79 -33.76 49.29
N ASP A 38 5.76 -32.91 49.65
CA ASP A 38 6.41 -31.95 48.74
C ASP A 38 7.82 -32.43 48.28
N GLY A 39 8.19 -33.66 48.63
CA GLY A 39 9.48 -34.28 48.36
C GLY A 39 10.53 -34.06 49.46
N ILE A 40 10.25 -33.18 50.43
CA ILE A 40 11.15 -32.82 51.54
C ILE A 40 10.48 -33.16 52.87
N THR A 41 9.20 -32.88 52.99
CA THR A 41 8.40 -33.06 54.21
C THR A 41 7.09 -33.79 53.92
N SER A 42 6.61 -34.51 54.92
CA SER A 42 5.29 -35.12 54.93
C SER A 42 4.44 -34.42 55.98
N GLN A 43 3.36 -33.77 55.54
CA GLN A 43 2.42 -33.08 56.43
C GLN A 43 1.09 -33.83 56.49
N ILE A 44 0.63 -34.13 57.70
CA ILE A 44 -0.70 -34.72 57.92
C ILE A 44 -1.75 -33.63 57.78
N VAL A 45 -2.54 -33.71 56.72
CA VAL A 45 -3.59 -32.72 56.40
C VAL A 45 -4.87 -33.01 57.17
N LYS A 46 -5.26 -34.29 57.25
CA LYS A 46 -6.43 -34.75 57.98
C LYS A 46 -6.17 -36.08 58.67
N SER A 47 -6.73 -36.27 59.86
CA SER A 47 -6.61 -37.53 60.59
C SER A 47 -7.81 -37.83 61.48
N PHE A 48 -8.03 -39.12 61.70
CA PHE A 48 -8.98 -39.68 62.65
C PHE A 48 -8.23 -40.61 63.60
N ASN A 49 -8.65 -40.63 64.87
CA ASN A 49 -8.11 -41.51 65.90
C ASN A 49 -9.28 -41.97 66.78
N ARG A 50 -9.40 -43.28 67.04
CA ARG A 50 -10.46 -43.82 67.90
C ARG A 50 -10.17 -43.60 69.38
N ASP A 51 -9.17 -44.33 69.89
CA ASP A 51 -8.90 -44.39 71.33
C ASP A 51 -7.55 -43.77 71.69
N LYS A 52 -6.55 -43.88 70.81
CA LYS A 52 -5.20 -43.34 70.98
C LYS A 52 -4.83 -42.45 69.81
N THR A 53 -4.19 -41.32 70.08
CA THR A 53 -3.67 -40.42 69.04
C THR A 53 -2.42 -41.02 68.41
N LEU A 54 -2.58 -41.67 67.26
CA LEU A 54 -1.50 -42.25 66.45
C LEU A 54 -1.07 -41.30 65.33
N ALA A 55 -2.00 -40.51 64.77
CA ALA A 55 -1.72 -39.52 63.74
C ALA A 55 -2.37 -38.17 64.09
N ARG A 56 -1.58 -37.08 64.12
CA ARG A 56 -2.07 -35.75 64.52
C ARG A 56 -2.12 -34.80 63.31
N GLU A 57 -3.28 -34.18 63.08
CA GLU A 57 -3.44 -33.14 62.06
C GLU A 57 -2.45 -32.00 62.27
N GLY A 58 -1.84 -31.52 61.17
CA GLY A 58 -0.83 -30.47 61.18
C GLY A 58 0.58 -30.94 61.53
N SER A 59 0.77 -32.21 61.95
CA SER A 59 2.12 -32.76 62.15
C SER A 59 2.88 -32.76 60.83
N CYS A 60 4.11 -32.25 60.86
CA CYS A 60 5.01 -32.19 59.71
C CYS A 60 6.34 -32.83 60.09
N LEU A 61 6.78 -33.79 59.29
CA LEU A 61 8.00 -34.58 59.51
C LEU A 61 8.86 -34.55 58.26
N PRO A 62 10.20 -34.73 58.38
CA PRO A 62 11.03 -35.04 57.23
C PRO A 62 10.44 -36.25 56.49
N TYR A 63 10.32 -36.18 55.16
CA TYR A 63 9.63 -37.21 54.38
C TYR A 63 10.18 -38.62 54.68
N GLU A 64 11.50 -38.78 54.70
CA GLU A 64 12.19 -40.04 54.97
C GLU A 64 11.90 -40.65 56.36
N GLN A 65 11.42 -39.84 57.32
CA GLN A 65 11.09 -40.29 58.67
C GLN A 65 9.59 -40.57 58.84
N SER A 66 8.76 -40.28 57.83
CA SER A 66 7.33 -40.51 57.87
C SER A 66 6.97 -41.88 57.30
N PHE A 67 5.96 -42.54 57.89
CA PHE A 67 5.36 -43.77 57.34
C PHE A 67 4.84 -43.60 55.91
N SER A 68 4.48 -42.37 55.50
CA SER A 68 4.09 -42.06 54.12
C SER A 68 5.20 -42.38 53.11
N SER A 69 6.48 -42.28 53.49
CA SER A 69 7.60 -42.57 52.59
C SER A 69 7.76 -44.04 52.21
N LEU A 70 7.16 -44.96 52.99
CA LEU A 70 7.11 -46.38 52.62
C LEU A 70 6.18 -46.63 51.44
N VAL A 71 5.15 -45.78 51.30
CA VAL A 71 4.14 -45.89 50.25
C VAL A 71 4.69 -45.27 48.97
N LYS A 72 5.38 -46.08 48.17
CA LYS A 72 5.95 -45.61 46.91
C LYS A 72 4.84 -45.25 45.90
N PRO A 73 4.98 -44.15 45.15
CA PRO A 73 4.01 -43.74 44.12
C PRO A 73 3.81 -44.78 43.01
N SER A 74 4.81 -45.64 42.78
CA SER A 74 4.81 -46.69 41.77
C SER A 74 4.15 -48.00 42.21
N LEU A 75 3.66 -48.10 43.45
CA LEU A 75 2.95 -49.28 43.93
C LEU A 75 1.55 -49.34 43.28
N GLN A 76 1.28 -50.42 42.55
CA GLN A 76 -0.06 -50.70 42.03
C GLN A 76 -1.00 -51.23 43.12
N ASP A 77 -0.45 -51.90 44.14
CA ASP A 77 -1.18 -52.47 45.27
C ASP A 77 -0.91 -51.67 46.57
N PRO A 78 -1.87 -51.64 47.51
CA PRO A 78 -1.67 -51.05 48.83
C PRO A 78 -0.43 -51.64 49.53
N LEU A 79 0.38 -50.78 50.14
CA LEU A 79 1.40 -51.25 51.06
C LEU A 79 0.70 -51.74 52.33
N VAL A 80 1.00 -52.96 52.78
CA VAL A 80 0.50 -53.53 54.03
C VAL A 80 1.64 -54.05 54.87
N ILE A 81 1.68 -53.65 56.13
CA ILE A 81 2.64 -54.09 57.14
C ILE A 81 1.83 -54.60 58.33
N HIS A 82 1.87 -55.90 58.61
CA HIS A 82 1.07 -56.49 59.68
C HIS A 82 1.60 -56.14 61.09
N HIS A 83 2.91 -56.02 61.23
CA HIS A 83 3.58 -55.67 62.50
C HIS A 83 4.66 -54.62 62.23
N LEU A 84 4.44 -53.38 62.68
CA LEU A 84 5.39 -52.30 62.48
C LEU A 84 6.71 -52.53 63.22
N SER A 85 6.68 -53.10 64.43
CA SER A 85 7.87 -53.43 65.22
C SER A 85 8.78 -54.46 64.55
N GLU A 86 8.22 -55.37 63.74
CA GLU A 86 8.96 -56.44 63.07
C GLU A 86 9.48 -56.03 61.69
N ASN A 87 8.91 -55.00 61.07
CA ASN A 87 9.30 -54.56 59.73
C ASN A 87 10.58 -53.70 59.74
N PRO A 88 11.68 -54.13 59.09
CA PRO A 88 12.94 -53.39 59.08
C PRO A 88 12.84 -51.97 58.53
N ALA A 89 11.93 -51.73 57.57
CA ALA A 89 11.74 -50.43 56.94
C ALA A 89 10.98 -49.44 57.85
N ALA A 90 10.20 -49.94 58.82
CA ALA A 90 9.43 -49.13 59.76
C ALA A 90 10.20 -48.79 61.05
N ARG A 91 11.34 -49.44 61.33
CA ARG A 91 12.08 -49.31 62.60
C ARG A 91 12.57 -47.91 62.92
N ASN A 92 12.81 -47.10 61.89
CA ASN A 92 13.32 -45.73 62.02
C ASN A 92 12.26 -44.68 61.65
N MET A 93 10.99 -45.10 61.52
CA MET A 93 9.89 -44.23 61.16
C MET A 93 9.12 -43.77 62.38
N ASP A 94 8.95 -42.45 62.42
CA ASP A 94 8.37 -41.58 63.42
C ASP A 94 8.44 -41.94 64.92
N SER A 95 8.80 -40.89 65.65
CA SER A 95 9.11 -40.63 67.06
C SER A 95 8.11 -41.08 68.14
N ASN A 96 7.07 -41.86 67.81
CA ASN A 96 6.05 -42.29 68.76
C ASN A 96 6.21 -43.78 69.13
N PRO A 97 6.81 -44.12 70.28
CA PRO A 97 7.03 -45.51 70.71
C PRO A 97 5.73 -46.31 70.91
N SER A 98 4.56 -45.67 70.81
CA SER A 98 3.24 -46.27 70.97
C SER A 98 2.68 -46.95 69.73
N VAL A 99 3.32 -46.82 68.55
CA VAL A 99 2.78 -47.30 67.25
C VAL A 99 3.28 -48.71 66.88
N GLY A 100 4.28 -49.25 67.59
CA GLY A 100 4.91 -50.53 67.27
C GLY A 100 3.98 -51.76 67.30
N ASP A 101 2.89 -51.69 68.07
CA ASP A 101 1.89 -52.76 68.22
C ASP A 101 0.76 -52.70 67.17
N PHE A 102 0.89 -51.83 66.17
CA PHE A 102 -0.08 -51.67 65.09
C PHE A 102 0.47 -52.23 63.78
N GLY A 103 -0.44 -52.70 62.94
CA GLY A 103 -0.23 -52.82 61.50
C GLY A 103 -0.49 -51.48 60.81
N PHE A 104 0.07 -51.33 59.61
CA PHE A 104 -0.03 -50.15 58.76
C PHE A 104 -0.48 -50.54 57.37
N ALA A 105 -1.42 -49.79 56.80
CA ALA A 105 -1.72 -49.86 55.38
C ALA A 105 -1.71 -48.46 54.77
N GLY A 106 -1.18 -48.34 53.55
CA GLY A 106 -1.05 -47.06 52.87
C GLY A 106 -1.18 -47.19 51.36
N VAL A 107 -1.86 -46.21 50.75
CA VAL A 107 -2.04 -46.10 49.30
C VAL A 107 -1.58 -44.72 48.82
N PRO A 108 -0.93 -44.63 47.65
CA PRO A 108 -0.46 -43.37 47.13
C PRO A 108 -1.64 -42.56 46.57
N ILE A 109 -1.64 -41.27 46.85
CA ILE A 109 -2.44 -40.27 46.15
C ILE A 109 -1.50 -39.62 45.14
N SER A 110 -1.74 -39.86 43.86
CA SER A 110 -0.85 -39.42 42.78
C SER A 110 -1.57 -38.52 41.78
N TYR A 111 -0.80 -37.69 41.10
CA TYR A 111 -1.25 -36.94 39.93
C TYR A 111 -1.36 -37.85 38.70
N HIS A 112 -2.03 -37.36 37.64
CA HIS A 112 -2.19 -38.11 36.39
C HIS A 112 -0.86 -38.51 35.73
N ASN A 113 0.21 -37.76 35.99
CA ASN A 113 1.54 -37.97 35.43
C ASN A 113 2.37 -38.99 36.25
N GLY A 114 1.80 -39.55 37.33
CA GLY A 114 2.45 -40.51 38.21
C GLY A 114 3.23 -39.89 39.37
N ASP A 115 3.30 -38.56 39.46
CA ASP A 115 3.96 -37.88 40.56
C ASP A 115 3.17 -38.05 41.87
N ALA A 116 3.90 -38.19 42.97
CA ALA A 116 3.31 -38.26 44.31
C ALA A 116 2.68 -36.91 44.67
N PHE A 117 1.42 -36.90 45.10
CA PHE A 117 0.85 -35.79 45.86
C PHE A 117 0.91 -36.05 47.36
N GLY A 118 0.65 -37.29 47.75
CA GLY A 118 0.51 -37.67 49.14
C GLY A 118 0.17 -39.14 49.30
N THR A 119 -0.31 -39.49 50.49
CA THR A 119 -0.65 -40.85 50.87
C THR A 119 -1.89 -40.85 51.73
N LEU A 120 -2.72 -41.87 51.58
CA LEU A 120 -3.84 -42.16 52.45
C LEU A 120 -3.49 -43.43 53.23
N CYS A 121 -3.47 -43.32 54.55
CA CYS A 121 -2.88 -44.29 55.46
C CYS A 121 -3.85 -44.68 56.56
N MET A 122 -3.71 -45.89 57.08
CA MET A 122 -4.42 -46.37 58.26
C MET A 122 -3.50 -47.18 59.18
N PHE A 123 -3.74 -47.05 60.49
CA PHE A 123 -3.19 -47.92 61.52
C PHE A 123 -4.29 -48.81 62.07
N GLN A 124 -3.99 -50.09 62.27
CA GLN A 124 -4.93 -51.06 62.84
C GLN A 124 -4.21 -52.00 63.80
N HIS A 125 -4.82 -52.28 64.95
CA HIS A 125 -4.22 -53.12 65.99
C HIS A 125 -3.84 -54.50 65.43
N HIS A 126 -2.62 -54.97 65.74
CA HIS A 126 -2.06 -56.18 65.14
C HIS A 126 -2.88 -57.47 65.33
N GLU A 127 -3.69 -57.54 66.39
CA GLU A 127 -4.61 -58.67 66.65
C GLU A 127 -5.78 -58.75 65.65
N VAL A 128 -6.06 -57.67 64.92
CA VAL A 128 -7.11 -57.61 63.89
C VAL A 128 -6.46 -57.23 62.55
N PRO A 129 -6.20 -58.17 61.64
CA PRO A 129 -5.57 -57.85 60.37
C PRO A 129 -6.46 -56.92 59.52
N VAL A 130 -5.82 -56.05 58.74
CA VAL A 130 -6.51 -55.22 57.74
C VAL A 130 -7.16 -56.13 56.70
N SER A 131 -8.47 -55.99 56.48
CA SER A 131 -9.18 -56.87 55.55
C SER A 131 -8.97 -56.44 54.09
N ASP A 132 -9.10 -57.39 53.15
CA ASP A 132 -9.09 -57.08 51.71
C ASP A 132 -10.18 -56.04 51.33
N GLN A 133 -11.28 -56.01 52.08
CA GLN A 133 -12.33 -55.02 51.88
C GLN A 133 -11.88 -53.62 52.31
N ASP A 134 -11.19 -53.49 53.45
CA ASP A 134 -10.64 -52.21 53.91
C ASP A 134 -9.61 -51.66 52.92
N LEU A 135 -8.75 -52.53 52.38
CA LEU A 135 -7.76 -52.15 51.35
C LEU A 135 -8.42 -51.68 50.05
N LYS A 136 -9.45 -52.38 49.57
CA LYS A 136 -10.23 -51.95 48.38
C LYS A 136 -10.90 -50.60 48.59
N ILE A 137 -11.46 -50.36 49.78
CA ILE A 137 -12.06 -49.07 50.13
C ILE A 137 -10.99 -47.98 50.16
N LEU A 138 -9.83 -48.24 50.77
CA LEU A 138 -8.72 -47.29 50.86
C LEU A 138 -8.21 -46.90 49.46
N SER A 139 -7.97 -47.89 48.58
CA SER A 139 -7.57 -47.65 47.19
C SER A 139 -8.61 -46.82 46.42
N ALA A 140 -9.90 -47.15 46.55
CA ALA A 140 -10.96 -46.42 45.88
C ALA A 140 -11.03 -44.95 46.34
N MET A 141 -10.87 -44.70 47.64
CA MET A 141 -10.80 -43.34 48.19
C MET A 141 -9.56 -42.58 47.72
N SER A 142 -8.42 -43.26 47.57
CA SER A 142 -7.20 -42.65 47.04
C SER A 142 -7.36 -42.19 45.59
N VAL A 143 -7.95 -43.04 44.74
CA VAL A 143 -8.26 -42.70 43.34
C VAL A 143 -9.19 -41.50 43.29
N PHE A 144 -10.20 -41.45 44.17
CA PHE A 144 -11.09 -40.29 44.26
C PHE A 144 -10.33 -39.01 44.64
N LEU A 145 -9.47 -39.05 45.65
CA LEU A 145 -8.64 -37.90 46.05
C LEU A 145 -7.73 -37.44 44.91
N SER A 146 -7.11 -38.37 44.19
CA SER A 146 -6.32 -38.09 42.98
C SER A 146 -7.12 -37.30 41.94
N TYR A 147 -8.36 -37.69 41.65
CA TYR A 147 -9.24 -36.94 40.73
C TYR A 147 -9.58 -35.53 41.24
N VAL A 148 -9.83 -35.38 42.55
CA VAL A 148 -10.17 -34.07 43.14
C VAL A 148 -9.01 -33.08 42.98
N ILE A 149 -7.78 -33.50 43.27
CA ILE A 149 -6.61 -32.62 43.17
C ILE A 149 -6.34 -32.21 41.71
N GLU A 150 -6.51 -33.15 40.78
CA GLU A 150 -6.31 -32.87 39.35
C GLU A 150 -7.33 -31.86 38.83
N LEU A 151 -8.58 -31.98 39.27
CA LEU A 151 -9.64 -31.04 38.94
C LEU A 151 -9.31 -29.64 39.51
N ASP A 152 -8.91 -29.56 40.78
CA ASP A 152 -8.56 -28.30 41.44
C ASP A 152 -7.41 -27.56 40.73
N ARG A 153 -6.37 -28.30 40.32
CA ARG A 153 -5.26 -27.78 39.50
C ARG A 153 -5.74 -27.28 38.14
N THR A 154 -6.60 -28.05 37.45
CA THR A 154 -7.09 -27.70 36.12
C THR A 154 -7.94 -26.44 36.16
N VAL A 155 -8.86 -26.35 37.12
CA VAL A 155 -9.71 -25.17 37.34
C VAL A 155 -8.85 -23.95 37.66
N SER A 156 -7.87 -24.08 38.56
CA SER A 156 -6.96 -22.99 38.91
C SER A 156 -6.16 -22.46 37.71
N ARG A 157 -5.64 -23.36 36.86
CA ARG A 157 -4.94 -22.99 35.62
C ARG A 157 -5.86 -22.25 34.65
N GLN A 158 -7.09 -22.74 34.47
CA GLN A 158 -8.06 -22.09 33.58
C GLN A 158 -8.46 -20.70 34.09
N MET A 159 -8.71 -20.55 35.39
CA MET A 159 -9.04 -19.24 35.99
C MET A 159 -7.90 -18.24 35.83
N ASN A 160 -6.65 -18.66 36.06
CA ASN A 160 -5.49 -17.79 35.87
C ASN A 160 -5.31 -17.39 34.40
N ARG A 161 -5.52 -18.33 33.47
CA ARG A 161 -5.47 -18.03 32.03
C ARG A 161 -6.58 -17.06 31.62
N SER A 162 -7.81 -17.25 32.10
CA SER A 162 -8.94 -16.35 31.83
C SER A 162 -8.63 -14.93 32.32
N ARG A 163 -8.14 -14.79 33.55
CA ARG A 163 -7.78 -13.48 34.12
C ARG A 163 -6.66 -12.78 33.35
N ASN A 164 -5.67 -13.52 32.87
CA ASN A 164 -4.59 -12.93 32.07
C ASN A 164 -5.13 -12.46 30.71
N LEU A 165 -5.95 -13.27 30.04
CA LEU A 165 -6.59 -12.90 28.78
C LEU A 165 -7.51 -11.68 28.94
N GLU A 166 -8.27 -11.58 30.02
CA GLU A 166 -9.10 -10.41 30.31
C GLU A 166 -8.26 -9.14 30.47
N LYS A 167 -7.10 -9.22 31.14
CA LYS A 167 -6.17 -8.08 31.26
C LYS A 167 -5.57 -7.69 29.91
N ASP A 168 -5.12 -8.68 29.13
CA ASP A 168 -4.54 -8.42 27.81
C ASP A 168 -5.57 -7.79 26.87
N MET A 169 -6.84 -8.23 26.94
CA MET A 169 -7.95 -7.67 26.18
C MET A 169 -8.26 -6.23 26.58
N GLN A 170 -8.29 -5.93 27.89
CA GLN A 170 -8.49 -4.56 28.38
C GLN A 170 -7.38 -3.61 27.93
N LEU A 171 -6.11 -4.05 28.00
CA LEU A 171 -4.98 -3.25 27.52
C LEU A 171 -5.06 -3.01 26.01
N ALA A 172 -5.49 -4.00 25.24
CA ALA A 172 -5.68 -3.86 23.80
C ALA A 172 -6.85 -2.91 23.46
N GLU A 173 -7.97 -2.98 24.19
CA GLU A 173 -9.10 -2.06 24.04
C GLU A 173 -8.71 -0.62 24.33
N GLU A 174 -7.98 -0.38 25.43
CA GLU A 174 -7.48 0.95 25.80
C GLU A 174 -6.51 1.51 24.74
N GLN A 175 -5.62 0.68 24.20
CA GLN A 175 -4.72 1.09 23.10
C GLN A 175 -5.49 1.46 21.83
N VAL A 176 -6.52 0.69 21.47
CA VAL A 176 -7.37 0.99 20.31
C VAL A 176 -8.12 2.30 20.52
N GLU A 177 -8.65 2.55 21.71
CA GLU A 177 -9.37 3.79 22.02
C GLU A 177 -8.44 5.02 21.94
N ILE A 178 -7.22 4.94 22.47
CA ILE A 178 -6.20 6.00 22.37
C ILE A 178 -5.87 6.27 20.89
N LEU A 179 -5.58 5.23 20.10
CA LEU A 179 -5.25 5.38 18.69
C LEU A 179 -6.41 5.97 17.87
N GLN A 180 -7.65 5.61 18.20
CA GLN A 180 -8.83 6.17 17.56
C GLN A 180 -9.02 7.65 17.92
N ALA A 181 -8.80 8.03 19.18
CA ALA A 181 -8.86 9.43 19.61
C ALA A 181 -7.79 10.29 18.93
N GLU A 182 -6.54 9.82 18.88
CA GLU A 182 -5.43 10.50 18.19
C GLU A 182 -5.71 10.64 16.68
N ALA A 183 -6.23 9.61 16.03
CA ALA A 183 -6.59 9.65 14.62
C ALA A 183 -7.73 10.65 14.35
N HIS A 184 -8.73 10.73 15.24
CA HIS A 184 -9.83 11.68 15.11
C HIS A 184 -9.36 13.12 15.26
N GLU A 185 -8.53 13.42 16.27
CA GLU A 185 -7.96 14.75 16.49
C GLU A 185 -7.09 15.20 15.30
N ALA A 186 -6.26 14.29 14.76
CA ALA A 186 -5.46 14.56 13.57
C ALA A 186 -6.31 14.88 12.33
N ASN A 187 -7.43 14.17 12.15
CA ASN A 187 -8.35 14.40 11.04
C ASN A 187 -9.09 15.73 11.17
N ASP A 188 -9.59 16.05 12.36
CA ASP A 188 -10.28 17.31 12.65
C ASP A 188 -9.36 18.52 12.46
N PHE A 189 -8.09 18.41 12.87
CA PHE A 189 -7.09 19.44 12.62
C PHE A 189 -6.84 19.65 11.11
N THR A 190 -6.70 18.55 10.36
CA THR A 190 -6.49 18.58 8.91
C THR A 190 -7.70 19.20 8.18
N GLN A 191 -8.91 18.86 8.63
CA GLN A 191 -10.15 19.41 8.08
C GLN A 191 -10.30 20.91 8.39
N SER A 192 -10.07 21.32 9.64
CA SER A 192 -10.12 22.72 10.05
C SER A 192 -9.12 23.59 9.28
N LYS A 193 -7.91 23.05 9.04
CA LYS A 193 -6.89 23.68 8.20
C LYS A 193 -7.37 23.85 6.76
N SER A 194 -8.04 22.84 6.20
CA SER A 194 -8.59 22.91 4.85
C SER A 194 -9.68 23.97 4.70
N ASP A 195 -10.60 24.06 5.66
CA ASP A 195 -11.69 25.03 5.63
C ASP A 195 -11.20 26.47 5.83
N PHE A 196 -10.19 26.66 6.69
CA PHE A 196 -9.50 27.95 6.82
C PHE A 196 -8.82 28.37 5.51
N LEU A 197 -8.07 27.47 4.86
CA LEU A 197 -7.40 27.75 3.59
C LEU A 197 -8.39 28.02 2.45
N ALA A 198 -9.54 27.34 2.42
CA ALA A 198 -10.61 27.61 1.46
C ALA A 198 -11.16 29.04 1.59
N THR A 199 -11.40 29.48 2.82
CA THR A 199 -11.88 30.84 3.10
C THR A 199 -10.83 31.89 2.69
N MET A 200 -9.57 31.70 3.11
CA MET A 200 -8.47 32.60 2.76
C MET A 200 -8.24 32.65 1.24
N THR A 201 -8.35 31.53 0.54
CA THR A 201 -8.23 31.48 -0.93
C THR A 201 -9.30 32.32 -1.61
N HIS A 202 -10.54 32.31 -1.08
CA HIS A 202 -11.61 33.13 -1.63
C HIS A 202 -11.34 34.64 -1.44
N GLU A 203 -10.81 35.05 -0.29
CA GLU A 203 -10.44 36.44 -0.04
C GLU A 203 -9.24 36.90 -0.89
N ILE A 204 -8.24 36.02 -1.03
CA ILE A 204 -7.08 36.25 -1.91
C ILE A 204 -7.51 36.34 -3.38
N ARG A 205 -8.36 35.42 -3.85
CA ARG A 205 -8.86 35.43 -5.23
C ARG A 205 -9.65 36.71 -5.53
N ASN A 206 -10.47 37.17 -4.59
CA ASN A 206 -11.20 38.42 -4.75
C ASN A 206 -10.27 39.64 -4.87
N SER A 207 -9.18 39.70 -4.10
CA SER A 207 -8.23 40.81 -4.20
C SER A 207 -7.42 40.76 -5.51
N ILE A 208 -6.98 39.57 -5.94
CA ILE A 208 -6.25 39.40 -7.21
C ILE A 208 -7.14 39.70 -8.42
N ASN A 209 -8.39 39.24 -8.42
CA ASN A 209 -9.33 39.53 -9.52
C ASN A 209 -9.60 41.04 -9.62
N GLY A 210 -9.58 41.77 -8.49
CA GLY A 210 -9.65 43.22 -8.48
C GLY A 210 -8.43 43.88 -9.14
N THR A 211 -7.21 43.38 -8.86
CA THR A 211 -6.00 43.88 -9.53
C THR A 211 -5.94 43.52 -11.00
N ILE A 212 -6.38 42.31 -11.40
CA ILE A 212 -6.47 41.90 -12.81
C ILE A 212 -7.44 42.80 -13.57
N GLY A 213 -8.64 43.03 -13.03
CA GLY A 213 -9.61 43.92 -13.65
C GLY A 213 -9.08 45.35 -13.81
N MET A 214 -8.28 45.84 -12.87
CA MET A 214 -7.64 47.16 -12.98
C MET A 214 -6.51 47.17 -14.01
N THR A 215 -5.70 46.11 -14.10
CA THR A 215 -4.65 46.01 -15.13
C THR A 215 -5.24 45.89 -16.54
N ASP A 216 -6.33 45.13 -16.70
CA ASP A 216 -7.03 45.00 -17.99
C ASP A 216 -7.65 46.34 -18.42
N LEU A 217 -8.22 47.10 -17.49
CA LEU A 217 -8.70 48.46 -17.77
C LEU A 217 -7.55 49.40 -18.16
N LEU A 218 -6.40 49.33 -17.49
CA LEU A 218 -5.23 50.14 -17.84
C LEU A 218 -4.68 49.81 -19.23
N GLN A 219 -4.75 48.55 -19.67
CA GLN A 219 -4.37 48.15 -21.04
C GLN A 219 -5.25 48.76 -22.13
N THR A 220 -6.46 49.24 -21.79
CA THR A 220 -7.32 49.96 -22.74
C THR A 220 -6.98 51.45 -22.87
N THR A 221 -5.99 51.94 -22.13
CA THR A 221 -5.53 53.34 -22.14
C THR A 221 -4.25 53.52 -22.94
N ASP A 222 -3.91 54.76 -23.28
CA ASP A 222 -2.63 55.06 -23.94
C ASP A 222 -1.47 54.86 -22.97
N LEU A 223 -0.60 53.89 -23.27
CA LEU A 223 0.56 53.51 -22.45
C LEU A 223 1.86 53.80 -23.19
N THR A 224 2.91 54.13 -22.44
CA THR A 224 4.28 54.13 -22.98
C THR A 224 4.83 52.70 -23.02
N GLU A 225 5.83 52.45 -23.86
CA GLU A 225 6.50 51.13 -23.98
C GLU A 225 6.98 50.59 -22.61
N GLU A 226 7.56 51.45 -21.78
CA GLU A 226 7.98 51.10 -20.40
C GLU A 226 6.78 50.75 -19.49
N GLN A 227 5.62 51.41 -19.66
CA GLN A 227 4.40 51.11 -18.89
C GLN A 227 3.75 49.80 -19.34
N GLU A 228 3.82 49.47 -20.63
CA GLU A 228 3.38 48.17 -21.15
C GLU A 228 4.22 47.02 -20.58
N GLU A 229 5.55 47.18 -20.51
CA GLU A 229 6.43 46.18 -19.87
C GLU A 229 6.09 45.99 -18.38
N TYR A 230 5.84 47.07 -17.64
CA TYR A 230 5.40 46.98 -16.24
C TYR A 230 4.04 46.29 -16.09
N LEU A 231 3.10 46.54 -17.00
CA LEU A 231 1.79 45.89 -17.02
C LEU A 231 1.89 44.39 -17.32
N GLN A 232 2.72 44.00 -18.30
CA GLN A 232 2.99 42.59 -18.59
C GLN A 232 3.63 41.87 -17.40
N LEU A 233 4.57 42.54 -16.71
CA LEU A 233 5.17 41.99 -15.50
C LEU A 233 4.14 41.83 -14.37
N LEU A 234 3.24 42.80 -14.19
CA LEU A 234 2.16 42.71 -13.20
C LEU A 234 1.15 41.61 -13.53
N GLN A 235 0.76 41.46 -14.80
CA GLN A 235 -0.14 40.39 -15.24
C GLN A 235 0.48 39.01 -15.01
N SER A 236 1.71 38.80 -15.45
CA SER A 236 2.41 37.53 -15.23
C SER A 236 2.57 37.19 -13.73
N SER A 237 2.77 38.20 -12.88
CA SER A 237 2.81 38.03 -11.42
C SER A 237 1.44 37.67 -10.84
N ASN A 238 0.36 38.29 -11.31
CA ASN A 238 -1.02 37.99 -10.88
C ASN A 238 -1.45 36.57 -11.27
N GLU A 239 -1.13 36.15 -12.50
CA GLU A 239 -1.36 34.79 -12.98
C GLU A 239 -0.59 33.77 -12.13
N ALA A 240 0.71 34.02 -11.89
CA ALA A 240 1.52 33.16 -11.03
C ALA A 240 0.96 33.06 -9.59
N LEU A 241 0.40 34.16 -9.05
CA LEU A 241 -0.20 34.17 -7.72
C LEU A 241 -1.54 33.42 -7.68
N LEU A 242 -2.38 33.57 -8.72
CA LEU A 242 -3.62 32.79 -8.86
C LEU A 242 -3.31 31.30 -8.95
N ASP A 243 -2.35 30.91 -9.77
CA ASP A 243 -1.91 29.52 -9.90
C ASP A 243 -1.38 28.98 -8.57
N LEU A 244 -0.58 29.76 -7.84
CA LEU A 244 -0.12 29.38 -6.51
C LEU A 244 -1.29 29.17 -5.55
N THR A 245 -2.24 30.08 -5.53
CA THR A 245 -3.38 30.03 -4.61
C THR A 245 -4.31 28.86 -4.94
N ASN A 246 -4.58 28.61 -6.23
CA ASN A 246 -5.36 27.46 -6.69
C ASN A 246 -4.66 26.14 -6.34
N ASN A 247 -3.35 26.04 -6.61
CA ASN A 247 -2.55 24.86 -6.26
C ASN A 247 -2.55 24.59 -4.74
N LEU A 248 -2.49 25.64 -3.91
CA LEU A 248 -2.53 25.50 -2.45
C LEU A 248 -3.90 24.97 -1.98
N LEU A 249 -4.99 25.49 -2.55
CA LEU A 249 -6.34 25.02 -2.24
C LEU A 249 -6.55 23.57 -2.67
N ASP A 250 -6.16 23.23 -3.90
CA ASP A 250 -6.28 21.87 -4.44
C ASP A 250 -5.48 20.89 -3.61
N TYR A 251 -4.23 21.24 -3.26
CA TYR A 251 -3.42 20.44 -2.37
C TYR A 251 -4.10 20.24 -1.01
N SER A 252 -4.66 21.30 -0.42
CA SER A 252 -5.32 21.20 0.88
C SER A 252 -6.58 20.35 0.85
N LYS A 253 -7.36 20.38 -0.24
CA LYS A 253 -8.53 19.50 -0.42
C LYS A 253 -8.12 18.04 -0.56
N LEU A 254 -7.03 17.77 -1.30
CA LEU A 254 -6.46 16.43 -1.44
C LEU A 254 -5.92 15.90 -0.11
N GLU A 255 -5.24 16.74 0.68
CA GLU A 255 -4.72 16.38 2.00
C GLU A 255 -5.84 16.03 2.99
N ALA A 256 -6.96 16.75 2.94
CA ALA A 256 -8.13 16.51 3.78
C ALA A 256 -9.05 15.38 3.28
N GLY A 257 -8.71 14.70 2.18
CA GLY A 257 -9.54 13.64 1.59
C GLY A 257 -10.89 14.14 1.05
N LYS A 258 -11.06 15.44 0.81
CA LYS A 258 -12.31 16.06 0.33
C LYS A 258 -12.42 16.05 -1.20
N ALA A 259 -11.39 15.62 -1.90
CA ALA A 259 -11.41 15.51 -3.36
C ALA A 259 -12.22 14.27 -3.77
N MET A 260 -13.23 14.47 -4.62
CA MET A 260 -13.97 13.39 -5.25
C MET A 260 -13.49 13.23 -6.70
N LEU A 261 -13.56 12.00 -7.21
CA LEU A 261 -13.32 11.69 -8.61
C LEU A 261 -14.67 11.64 -9.33
N ASP A 262 -14.76 12.33 -10.45
CA ASP A 262 -15.90 12.23 -11.35
C ASP A 262 -15.66 11.09 -12.36
N GLU A 263 -16.70 10.34 -12.72
CA GLU A 263 -16.62 9.26 -13.70
C GLU A 263 -17.39 9.65 -14.96
N GLU A 264 -16.69 10.28 -15.92
CA GLU A 264 -17.26 10.73 -17.18
C GLU A 264 -16.54 10.10 -18.39
N PRO A 265 -17.21 9.90 -19.53
CA PRO A 265 -16.55 9.46 -20.75
C PRO A 265 -15.61 10.55 -21.28
N PHE A 266 -14.35 10.22 -21.52
CA PHE A 266 -13.38 11.16 -22.08
C PHE A 266 -12.43 10.49 -23.07
N ASP A 267 -11.92 11.30 -24.00
CA ASP A 267 -10.91 10.89 -24.98
C ASP A 267 -9.51 11.26 -24.48
N ILE A 268 -8.72 10.25 -24.11
CA ILE A 268 -7.37 10.43 -23.58
C ILE A 268 -6.40 10.97 -24.65
N VAL A 269 -6.56 10.56 -25.90
CA VAL A 269 -5.68 10.94 -27.00
C VAL A 269 -5.92 12.41 -27.34
N SER A 270 -7.17 12.79 -27.61
CA SER A 270 -7.54 14.18 -27.92
C SER A 270 -7.22 15.12 -26.76
N MET A 271 -7.47 14.69 -25.51
CA MET A 271 -7.11 15.48 -24.32
C MET A 271 -5.60 15.71 -24.23
N THR A 272 -4.78 14.69 -24.51
CA THR A 272 -3.32 14.81 -24.51
C THR A 272 -2.82 15.67 -25.67
N GLU A 273 -3.38 15.50 -26.87
CA GLU A 273 -3.09 16.37 -28.03
C GLU A 273 -3.36 17.84 -27.69
N ASP A 274 -4.50 18.16 -27.08
CA ASP A 274 -4.85 19.51 -26.66
C ASP A 274 -3.84 20.09 -25.67
N LEU A 275 -3.38 19.29 -24.71
CA LEU A 275 -2.38 19.70 -23.75
C LEU A 275 -1.04 20.03 -24.40
N LEU A 276 -0.59 19.17 -25.30
CA LEU A 276 0.67 19.40 -26.02
C LEU A 276 0.57 20.62 -26.93
N TYR A 277 -0.60 20.84 -27.53
CA TYR A 277 -0.89 22.05 -28.31
C TYR A 277 -0.77 23.33 -27.46
N VAL A 278 -1.29 23.33 -26.23
CA VAL A 278 -1.22 24.48 -25.31
C VAL A 278 0.22 24.82 -24.94
N ILE A 279 1.08 23.82 -24.72
CA ILE A 279 2.46 24.07 -24.28
C ILE A 279 3.44 24.33 -25.44
N SER A 280 3.07 23.92 -26.67
CA SER A 280 3.95 23.93 -27.84
C SER A 280 4.51 25.30 -28.26
N PRO A 281 3.79 26.46 -28.15
CA PRO A 281 4.38 27.75 -28.50
C PRO A 281 5.59 28.10 -27.62
N ARG A 282 5.50 27.76 -26.32
CA ARG A 282 6.58 27.98 -25.36
C ARG A 282 7.73 27.00 -25.60
N ALA A 283 7.43 25.73 -25.85
CA ALA A 283 8.43 24.72 -26.20
C ALA A 283 9.25 25.15 -27.43
N PHE A 284 8.56 25.58 -28.48
CA PHE A 284 9.17 26.06 -29.71
C PHE A 284 10.06 27.29 -29.48
N SER A 285 9.61 28.26 -28.68
CA SER A 285 10.45 29.44 -28.34
C SER A 285 11.74 29.08 -27.61
N SER A 286 11.81 27.90 -27.00
CA SER A 286 12.97 27.34 -26.32
C SER A 286 13.69 26.25 -27.12
N ASN A 287 13.39 26.10 -28.42
CA ASN A 287 13.99 25.06 -29.27
C ASN A 287 13.80 23.62 -28.73
N ILE A 288 12.60 23.35 -28.21
CA ILE A 288 12.20 22.04 -27.68
C ILE A 288 11.12 21.46 -28.59
N GLU A 289 11.39 20.29 -29.17
CA GLU A 289 10.42 19.51 -29.94
C GLU A 289 9.45 18.81 -28.98
N VAL A 290 8.16 18.81 -29.29
CA VAL A 290 7.13 18.13 -28.48
C VAL A 290 6.49 17.06 -29.33
N VAL A 291 6.53 15.81 -28.87
CA VAL A 291 6.04 14.66 -29.63
C VAL A 291 5.04 13.85 -28.81
N LEU A 292 3.96 13.41 -29.46
CA LEU A 292 2.99 12.48 -28.91
C LEU A 292 3.12 11.13 -29.62
N ASP A 293 3.44 10.11 -28.85
CA ASP A 293 3.48 8.72 -29.28
C ASP A 293 2.26 7.99 -28.68
N VAL A 294 1.48 7.32 -29.53
CA VAL A 294 0.27 6.61 -29.09
C VAL A 294 0.29 5.20 -29.64
N ASP A 295 0.38 4.22 -28.75
CA ASP A 295 0.29 2.82 -29.09
C ASP A 295 -1.10 2.50 -29.67
N LYS A 296 -1.14 1.57 -30.64
CA LYS A 296 -2.37 1.11 -31.29
C LYS A 296 -3.37 0.52 -30.30
N ASN A 297 -2.92 -0.04 -29.18
CA ASN A 297 -3.80 -0.72 -28.23
C ASN A 297 -4.49 0.24 -27.25
N VAL A 298 -4.23 1.55 -27.31
CA VAL A 298 -4.86 2.53 -26.42
C VAL A 298 -6.32 2.75 -26.82
N PRO A 299 -7.30 2.47 -25.94
CA PRO A 299 -8.70 2.75 -26.25
C PRO A 299 -8.92 4.27 -26.33
N THR A 300 -9.75 4.68 -27.29
CA THR A 300 -10.07 6.10 -27.50
C THR A 300 -10.82 6.69 -26.31
N TYR A 301 -11.88 6.01 -25.85
CA TYR A 301 -12.75 6.51 -24.78
C TYR A 301 -12.62 5.69 -23.50
N LEU A 302 -12.36 6.41 -22.40
CA LEU A 302 -12.24 5.88 -21.06
C LEU A 302 -13.29 6.52 -20.16
N LEU A 303 -13.66 5.85 -19.07
CA LEU A 303 -14.48 6.41 -18.00
C LEU A 303 -13.59 6.85 -16.84
N GLY A 304 -13.63 8.14 -16.50
CA GLY A 304 -12.88 8.71 -15.38
C GLY A 304 -12.87 10.23 -15.36
N ASP A 305 -12.01 10.80 -14.51
CA ASP A 305 -11.93 12.24 -14.32
C ASP A 305 -10.85 12.86 -15.23
N ALA A 306 -11.27 13.28 -16.43
CA ALA A 306 -10.38 13.93 -17.39
C ALA A 306 -9.70 15.18 -16.84
N SER A 307 -10.35 15.91 -15.91
CA SER A 307 -9.80 17.12 -15.32
C SER A 307 -8.58 16.82 -14.44
N LYS A 308 -8.63 15.74 -13.66
CA LYS A 308 -7.49 15.34 -12.82
C LYS A 308 -6.35 14.76 -13.65
N VAL A 309 -6.64 13.96 -14.66
CA VAL A 309 -5.62 13.46 -15.59
C VAL A 309 -4.93 14.63 -16.27
N ARG A 310 -5.71 15.61 -16.77
CA ARG A 310 -5.18 16.83 -17.37
C ARG A 310 -4.27 17.59 -16.41
N GLN A 311 -4.67 17.73 -15.15
CA GLN A 311 -3.87 18.40 -14.12
C GLN A 311 -2.57 17.64 -13.81
N ILE A 312 -2.60 16.30 -13.75
CA ILE A 312 -1.39 15.47 -13.58
C ILE A 312 -0.42 15.73 -14.74
N LEU A 313 -0.88 15.60 -15.99
CA LEU A 313 -0.05 15.76 -17.18
C LEU A 313 0.52 17.18 -17.30
N LEU A 314 -0.29 18.22 -17.06
CA LEU A 314 0.18 19.61 -17.08
C LEU A 314 1.28 19.88 -16.04
N ASN A 315 1.16 19.32 -14.84
CA ASN A 315 2.18 19.47 -13.80
C ASN A 315 3.51 18.83 -14.22
N PHE A 316 3.48 17.68 -14.89
CA PHE A 316 4.69 17.04 -15.40
C PHE A 316 5.26 17.73 -16.65
N LEU A 317 4.40 18.12 -17.60
CA LEU A 317 4.82 18.80 -18.83
C LEU A 317 5.39 20.19 -18.57
N SER A 318 4.79 20.97 -17.67
CA SER A 318 5.34 22.27 -17.27
C SER A 318 6.69 22.12 -16.56
N ASN A 319 6.89 21.02 -15.82
CA ASN A 319 8.17 20.70 -15.21
C ASN A 319 9.22 20.32 -16.26
N ALA A 320 8.86 19.45 -17.22
CA ALA A 320 9.73 19.07 -18.33
C ALA A 320 10.18 20.30 -19.15
N LEU A 321 9.25 21.19 -19.51
CA LEU A 321 9.56 22.43 -20.23
C LEU A 321 10.45 23.39 -19.45
N LYS A 322 10.30 23.44 -18.13
CA LYS A 322 11.09 24.31 -17.29
C LYS A 322 12.56 23.87 -17.19
N PHE A 323 12.83 22.57 -17.30
CA PHE A 323 14.14 21.97 -17.04
C PHE A 323 14.84 21.44 -18.30
N THR A 324 14.20 21.56 -19.45
CA THR A 324 14.76 21.27 -20.77
C THR A 324 15.10 22.60 -21.44
N HIS A 325 16.36 22.79 -21.84
CA HIS A 325 16.81 24.02 -22.51
C HIS A 325 16.79 23.91 -24.03
N GLU A 326 17.07 22.71 -24.53
CA GLU A 326 17.01 22.32 -25.94
C GLU A 326 16.76 20.81 -26.01
N GLY A 327 16.25 20.32 -27.15
CA GLY A 327 16.03 18.90 -27.39
C GLY A 327 14.55 18.56 -27.53
N GLU A 328 14.04 17.57 -26.78
CA GLU A 328 12.68 17.07 -26.97
C GLU A 328 11.95 16.70 -25.65
N ILE A 329 10.63 16.75 -25.73
CA ILE A 329 9.70 16.19 -24.75
C ILE A 329 8.77 15.22 -25.49
N VAL A 330 8.77 13.97 -25.06
CA VAL A 330 7.97 12.90 -25.66
C VAL A 330 6.96 12.39 -24.65
N VAL A 331 5.68 12.41 -25.03
CA VAL A 331 4.61 11.78 -24.27
C VAL A 331 4.21 10.50 -24.98
N THR A 332 4.32 9.37 -24.30
CA THR A 332 3.88 8.07 -24.81
C THR A 332 2.63 7.62 -24.07
N LEU A 333 1.59 7.26 -24.80
CA LEU A 333 0.40 6.58 -24.30
C LEU A 333 0.43 5.12 -24.75
N SER A 334 0.36 4.17 -23.81
CA SER A 334 0.27 2.74 -24.13
C SER A 334 -0.71 2.02 -23.20
N SER A 335 -1.29 0.92 -23.71
CA SER A 335 -2.14 0.04 -22.91
C SER A 335 -1.41 -1.25 -22.59
N ILE A 336 -1.47 -1.68 -21.32
CA ILE A 336 -0.85 -2.92 -20.85
C ILE A 336 -1.92 -4.00 -20.71
N GLU A 337 -1.91 -4.99 -21.62
CA GLU A 337 -2.80 -6.15 -21.54
C GLU A 337 -2.47 -7.03 -20.32
N GLY A 338 -3.52 -7.50 -19.62
CA GLY A 338 -3.39 -8.49 -18.53
C GLY A 338 -3.04 -7.94 -17.15
N GLY A 339 -3.05 -6.61 -16.95
CA GLY A 339 -2.69 -5.95 -15.69
C GLY A 339 -3.83 -5.55 -14.76
N ALA A 340 -5.10 -5.78 -15.13
CA ALA A 340 -6.27 -5.25 -14.42
C ALA A 340 -7.46 -6.24 -14.40
N PRO A 341 -8.46 -6.05 -13.53
CA PRO A 341 -9.71 -6.83 -13.50
C PRO A 341 -10.49 -6.76 -14.84
N GLU A 342 -11.48 -7.64 -15.02
CA GLU A 342 -12.42 -7.57 -16.16
C GLU A 342 -13.00 -6.14 -16.32
N ASP A 343 -13.12 -5.67 -17.57
CA ASP A 343 -13.58 -4.31 -17.95
C ASP A 343 -12.70 -3.11 -17.53
N THR A 344 -11.50 -3.35 -16.99
CA THR A 344 -10.56 -2.28 -16.61
C THR A 344 -9.37 -2.23 -17.58
N GLU A 345 -9.07 -1.04 -18.09
CA GLU A 345 -7.89 -0.73 -18.86
C GLU A 345 -6.75 -0.25 -17.97
N CYS A 346 -5.57 -0.84 -18.15
CA CYS A 346 -4.33 -0.38 -17.55
C CYS A 346 -3.61 0.56 -18.51
N LEU A 347 -3.81 1.87 -18.33
CA LEU A 347 -3.17 2.90 -19.15
C LEU A 347 -1.81 3.25 -18.56
N HIS A 348 -0.77 3.10 -19.38
CA HIS A 348 0.58 3.57 -19.08
C HIS A 348 0.84 4.88 -19.83
N ILE A 349 1.28 5.90 -19.10
CA ILE A 349 1.68 7.19 -19.69
C ILE A 349 3.12 7.46 -19.30
N SER A 350 3.97 7.71 -20.29
CA SER A 350 5.36 8.11 -20.10
C SER A 350 5.56 9.53 -20.57
N ILE A 351 6.27 10.35 -19.78
CA ILE A 351 6.70 11.69 -20.17
C ILE A 351 8.22 11.70 -20.05
N ARG A 352 8.90 11.76 -21.19
CA ARG A 352 10.36 11.79 -21.29
C ARG A 352 10.81 13.17 -21.75
N ASP A 353 11.76 13.76 -21.04
CA ASP A 353 12.46 14.98 -21.42
C ASP A 353 13.96 14.74 -21.58
N THR A 354 14.64 15.59 -22.36
CA THR A 354 16.11 15.61 -22.53
C THR A 354 16.78 16.67 -21.67
N GLY A 355 16.15 17.10 -20.58
CA GLY A 355 16.61 18.21 -19.75
C GLY A 355 17.81 17.89 -18.86
N VAL A 356 18.03 18.75 -17.87
CA VAL A 356 19.20 18.66 -16.98
C VAL A 356 19.26 17.39 -16.10
N GLY A 357 18.14 16.65 -15.99
CA GLY A 357 18.04 15.45 -15.16
C GLY A 357 18.17 15.71 -13.65
N ILE A 358 17.90 14.70 -12.84
CA ILE A 358 17.79 14.81 -11.37
C ILE A 358 18.84 13.91 -10.71
N GLU A 359 19.52 14.45 -9.69
CA GLU A 359 20.48 13.67 -8.89
C GLU A 359 19.77 12.55 -8.10
N PRO A 360 20.34 11.34 -7.98
CA PRO A 360 19.71 10.21 -7.30
C PRO A 360 19.26 10.51 -5.87
N ASP A 361 20.06 11.27 -5.11
CA ASP A 361 19.77 11.64 -3.72
C ASP A 361 18.54 12.55 -3.59
N LYS A 362 18.13 13.20 -4.68
CA LYS A 362 17.01 14.15 -4.73
C LYS A 362 15.72 13.54 -5.26
N LEU A 363 15.77 12.36 -5.89
CA LEU A 363 14.58 11.68 -6.43
C LEU A 363 13.51 11.42 -5.36
N ASN A 364 13.93 10.94 -4.18
CA ASN A 364 13.02 10.65 -3.07
C ASN A 364 12.33 11.92 -2.51
N GLY A 365 12.94 13.09 -2.69
CA GLY A 365 12.41 14.37 -2.23
C GLY A 365 11.55 15.09 -3.27
N MET A 366 11.55 14.66 -4.54
CA MET A 366 10.91 15.41 -5.64
C MET A 366 9.43 15.72 -5.40
N PHE A 367 8.73 14.83 -4.70
CA PHE A 367 7.30 14.97 -4.43
C PHE A 367 6.99 15.65 -3.08
N GLN A 368 8.01 16.07 -2.33
CA GLN A 368 7.81 16.85 -1.10
C GLN A 368 7.43 18.29 -1.43
N ARG A 369 6.57 18.88 -0.59
CA ARG A 369 6.08 20.24 -0.78
C ARG A 369 7.24 21.24 -0.73
N TYR A 370 7.21 22.23 -1.61
CA TYR A 370 8.16 23.36 -1.64
C TYR A 370 9.62 22.97 -1.86
N GLN A 371 9.91 21.73 -2.26
CA GLN A 371 11.27 21.29 -2.52
C GLN A 371 11.69 21.70 -3.94
N GLN A 372 12.79 22.44 -4.05
CA GLN A 372 13.41 22.81 -5.32
C GLN A 372 14.65 21.93 -5.54
N LEU A 373 14.64 21.11 -6.59
CA LEU A 373 15.67 20.09 -6.83
C LEU A 373 16.96 20.64 -7.46
N HIS A 374 16.87 21.77 -8.15
CA HIS A 374 18.00 22.40 -8.83
C HIS A 374 18.49 23.59 -8.00
N ARG A 375 19.82 23.69 -7.81
CA ARG A 375 20.43 24.88 -7.23
C ARG A 375 20.15 26.07 -8.16
N LYS A 376 19.92 27.26 -7.60
CA LYS A 376 19.92 28.51 -8.38
C LYS A 376 21.29 28.59 -9.07
N ASP A 377 21.31 28.32 -10.37
CA ASP A 377 22.53 28.46 -11.15
C ASP A 377 22.71 29.92 -11.53
N GLN A 378 23.96 30.38 -11.68
CA GLN A 378 24.27 31.80 -11.84
C GLN A 378 23.68 32.42 -13.13
N ASN A 379 23.27 31.58 -14.09
CA ASN A 379 22.68 31.98 -15.37
C ASN A 379 21.20 31.58 -15.57
N HIS A 380 20.61 30.71 -14.73
CA HIS A 380 19.24 30.21 -14.94
C HIS A 380 18.45 30.13 -13.63
N HIS A 381 17.42 30.96 -13.52
CA HIS A 381 16.48 30.97 -12.38
C HIS A 381 15.31 30.00 -12.64
N TYR A 382 15.37 28.81 -12.05
CA TYR A 382 14.29 27.84 -12.09
C TYR A 382 13.14 28.20 -11.12
N GLY A 383 12.29 29.16 -11.48
CA GLY A 383 11.13 29.61 -10.67
C GLY A 383 9.93 28.64 -10.62
N GLY A 384 9.21 28.54 -9.50
CA GLY A 384 8.00 27.72 -9.35
C GLY A 384 7.66 27.43 -7.88
N THR A 385 6.39 27.12 -7.61
CA THR A 385 5.85 26.94 -6.24
C THR A 385 6.35 25.68 -5.53
N GLY A 386 6.88 24.71 -6.28
CA GLY A 386 7.26 23.39 -5.75
C GLY A 386 6.07 22.55 -5.28
N LEU A 387 4.83 22.92 -5.67
CA LEU A 387 3.61 22.20 -5.32
C LEU A 387 3.11 21.29 -6.45
N GLY A 388 3.38 21.61 -7.72
CA GLY A 388 2.82 20.90 -8.87
C GLY A 388 3.07 19.39 -8.87
N LEU A 389 4.32 18.96 -8.63
CA LEU A 389 4.65 17.53 -8.55
C LEU A 389 4.01 16.85 -7.32
N ALA A 390 3.89 17.56 -6.20
CA ALA A 390 3.23 17.05 -5.00
C ALA A 390 1.72 16.87 -5.21
N ILE A 391 1.09 17.79 -5.95
CA ILE A 391 -0.33 17.70 -6.37
C ILE A 391 -0.51 16.52 -7.32
N ALA A 392 0.33 16.41 -8.36
CA ALA A 392 0.28 15.28 -9.30
C ALA A 392 0.41 13.93 -8.58
N ASN A 393 1.35 13.79 -7.65
CA ASN A 393 1.50 12.58 -6.85
C ASN A 393 0.27 12.27 -5.99
N LYS A 394 -0.35 13.29 -5.37
CA LYS A 394 -1.57 13.11 -4.58
C LYS A 394 -2.78 12.74 -5.44
N LEU A 395 -2.90 13.30 -6.64
CA LEU A 395 -3.94 12.91 -7.61
C LEU A 395 -3.75 11.48 -8.10
N ILE A 396 -2.52 11.06 -8.39
CA ILE A 396 -2.21 9.68 -8.76
C ILE A 396 -2.60 8.72 -7.62
N GLN A 397 -2.28 9.07 -6.37
CA GLN A 397 -2.70 8.29 -5.20
C GLN A 397 -4.22 8.23 -5.05
N LEU A 398 -4.93 9.34 -5.29
CA LEU A 398 -6.39 9.39 -5.26
C LEU A 398 -7.02 8.50 -6.33
N MET A 399 -6.37 8.37 -7.49
CA MET A 399 -6.80 7.52 -8.61
C MET A 399 -6.26 6.09 -8.54
N ASP A 400 -5.72 5.66 -7.39
CA ASP A 400 -5.09 4.35 -7.17
C ASP A 400 -4.00 3.99 -8.22
N GLY A 401 -3.36 5.02 -8.77
CA GLY A 401 -2.32 4.90 -9.79
C GLY A 401 -0.94 4.60 -9.22
N LYS A 402 -0.02 4.24 -10.12
CA LYS A 402 1.40 4.04 -9.81
C LYS A 402 2.24 5.09 -10.49
N LEU A 403 3.30 5.51 -9.83
CA LEU A 403 4.25 6.50 -10.33
C LEU A 403 5.66 5.97 -10.16
N ASN A 404 6.44 6.01 -11.24
CA ASN A 404 7.85 5.68 -11.27
C ASN A 404 8.63 6.79 -11.99
N VAL A 405 9.85 7.05 -11.54
CA VAL A 405 10.68 8.11 -12.10
C VAL A 405 12.07 7.56 -12.34
N LYS A 406 12.55 7.72 -13.57
CA LYS A 406 13.91 7.40 -13.99
C LYS A 406 14.56 8.70 -14.43
N SER A 407 15.69 9.07 -13.82
CA SER A 407 16.39 10.30 -14.18
C SER A 407 17.88 10.12 -14.04
N GLN A 408 18.63 10.77 -14.93
CA GLN A 408 20.08 10.79 -14.88
C GLN A 408 20.57 12.22 -15.13
N PRO A 409 21.44 12.78 -14.28
CA PRO A 409 21.99 14.12 -14.49
C PRO A 409 22.61 14.28 -15.88
N GLY A 410 22.18 15.32 -16.60
CA GLY A 410 22.61 15.64 -17.97
C GLY A 410 21.97 14.82 -19.08
N HIS A 411 21.09 13.86 -18.78
CA HIS A 411 20.45 12.97 -19.76
C HIS A 411 18.91 13.02 -19.70
N GLY A 412 18.34 13.95 -18.93
CA GLY A 412 16.90 14.12 -18.82
C GLY A 412 16.21 13.24 -17.79
N THR A 413 14.87 13.27 -17.82
CA THR A 413 13.99 12.55 -16.90
C THR A 413 12.89 11.83 -17.66
N THR A 414 12.53 10.63 -17.20
CA THR A 414 11.35 9.88 -17.65
C THR A 414 10.45 9.65 -16.46
N ILE A 415 9.24 10.18 -16.54
CA ILE A 415 8.15 9.97 -15.58
C ILE A 415 7.20 8.94 -16.17
N GLU A 416 7.05 7.82 -15.48
CA GLU A 416 6.18 6.72 -15.88
C GLU A 416 5.01 6.65 -14.90
N LEU A 417 3.79 6.85 -15.38
CA LEU A 417 2.58 6.71 -14.58
C LEU A 417 1.70 5.57 -15.12
N THR A 418 1.02 4.89 -14.22
CA THR A 418 0.04 3.86 -14.55
C THR A 418 -1.28 4.20 -13.89
N LEU A 419 -2.35 4.32 -14.69
CA LEU A 419 -3.70 4.63 -14.23
C LEU A 419 -4.67 3.54 -14.70
N TYR A 420 -5.74 3.36 -13.95
CA TYR A 420 -6.74 2.33 -14.18
C TYR A 420 -8.08 2.99 -14.51
N PHE A 421 -8.65 2.64 -15.66
CA PHE A 421 -9.92 3.23 -16.12
C PHE A 421 -10.85 2.14 -16.61
N LYS A 422 -12.17 2.33 -16.45
CA LYS A 422 -13.11 1.44 -17.12
C LYS A 422 -13.17 1.79 -18.60
N ARG A 423 -13.30 0.77 -19.46
CA ARG A 423 -13.57 1.01 -20.88
C ARG A 423 -14.97 1.58 -21.06
N TYR A 424 -15.11 2.60 -21.91
CA TYR A 424 -16.43 3.10 -22.26
C TYR A 424 -17.09 2.19 -23.31
N LYS A 425 -18.04 1.36 -22.86
CA LYS A 425 -18.81 0.46 -23.73
C LYS A 425 -19.85 1.23 -24.53
N GLY A 426 -19.55 1.51 -25.79
CA GLY A 426 -20.47 2.20 -26.71
C GLY A 426 -19.79 2.84 -27.92
N TYR A 427 -18.48 3.10 -27.83
CA TYR A 427 -17.67 3.76 -28.86
C TYR A 427 -16.37 2.98 -29.15
N GLU A 428 -16.35 1.68 -28.87
CA GLU A 428 -15.14 0.83 -28.88
C GLU A 428 -14.35 0.86 -30.20
N ASN A 429 -14.97 1.29 -31.32
CA ASN A 429 -14.37 1.27 -32.65
C ASN A 429 -14.28 2.64 -33.37
N LEU A 430 -14.74 3.76 -32.80
CA LEU A 430 -14.94 4.99 -33.61
C LEU A 430 -13.67 5.67 -34.16
N LEU A 431 -12.48 5.34 -33.66
CA LEU A 431 -11.18 5.74 -34.26
C LEU A 431 -10.23 4.58 -34.57
N HIS A 432 -10.57 3.35 -34.16
CA HIS A 432 -10.00 2.15 -34.79
C HIS A 432 -10.52 1.98 -36.22
N ASP A 433 -11.62 2.65 -36.57
CA ASP A 433 -12.21 2.78 -37.89
C ASP A 433 -11.65 3.97 -38.72
N LEU A 434 -10.39 4.39 -38.51
CA LEU A 434 -9.67 5.01 -39.64
C LEU A 434 -9.33 3.86 -40.59
N ASP A 435 -10.30 3.50 -41.44
CA ASP A 435 -10.21 2.36 -42.34
C ASP A 435 -8.87 2.46 -43.12
N PRO A 436 -7.93 1.51 -42.90
CA PRO A 436 -6.63 1.53 -43.57
C PRO A 436 -6.77 1.41 -45.09
N ASP A 437 -7.93 0.97 -45.57
CA ASP A 437 -8.26 0.88 -47.00
C ASP A 437 -8.84 2.20 -47.57
N ILE A 438 -8.98 3.27 -46.76
CA ILE A 438 -9.39 4.59 -47.26
C ILE A 438 -8.33 5.22 -48.17
N PHE A 439 -7.05 4.99 -47.85
CA PHE A 439 -5.97 5.48 -48.69
C PHE A 439 -5.67 4.47 -49.78
N GLU A 440 -5.66 4.89 -51.04
CA GLU A 440 -4.97 4.12 -52.08
C GLU A 440 -3.47 4.04 -51.74
N PRO A 441 -2.74 2.99 -52.20
CA PRO A 441 -1.32 2.84 -51.93
C PRO A 441 -0.55 4.13 -52.22
N MET A 442 0.04 4.71 -51.18
CA MET A 442 0.73 6.00 -51.23
C MET A 442 2.11 5.87 -50.57
N ARG A 443 3.13 6.45 -51.21
CA ARG A 443 4.52 6.50 -50.73
C ARG A 443 4.87 7.92 -50.33
N VAL A 444 5.17 8.10 -49.04
CA VAL A 444 5.47 9.40 -48.44
C VAL A 444 6.94 9.47 -48.01
N LEU A 445 7.63 10.54 -48.39
CA LEU A 445 8.95 10.85 -47.85
C LEU A 445 8.79 11.81 -46.66
N ILE A 446 9.28 11.43 -45.49
CA ILE A 446 9.30 12.28 -44.29
C ILE A 446 10.72 12.86 -44.17
N ALA A 447 10.85 14.17 -44.30
CA ALA A 447 12.10 14.90 -44.10
C ALA A 447 11.98 15.75 -42.82
N ASP A 448 12.64 15.32 -41.75
CA ASP A 448 12.56 15.95 -40.42
C ASP A 448 13.93 15.80 -39.73
N ASP A 449 14.47 16.87 -39.15
CA ASP A 449 15.76 16.82 -38.44
C ASP A 449 15.66 16.14 -37.07
N ASN A 450 14.44 15.98 -36.54
CA ASN A 450 14.19 15.23 -35.31
C ASN A 450 13.88 13.75 -35.61
N GLU A 451 14.83 12.87 -35.24
CA GLU A 451 14.73 11.42 -35.42
C GLU A 451 13.49 10.81 -34.76
N THR A 452 13.16 11.24 -33.54
CA THR A 452 12.02 10.72 -32.77
C THR A 452 10.69 11.07 -33.44
N SER A 453 10.52 12.34 -33.82
CA SER A 453 9.34 12.88 -34.49
C SER A 453 9.13 12.18 -35.83
N GLY A 454 10.20 12.04 -36.63
CA GLY A 454 10.19 11.33 -37.91
C GLY A 454 9.80 9.86 -37.79
N HIS A 455 10.35 9.13 -36.80
CA HIS A 455 9.99 7.74 -36.56
C HIS A 455 8.54 7.55 -36.11
N ILE A 456 8.06 8.37 -35.16
CA ILE A 456 6.67 8.30 -34.67
C ILE A 456 5.69 8.65 -35.81
N LEU A 457 6.00 9.65 -36.63
CA LEU A 457 5.22 9.98 -37.81
C LEU A 457 5.20 8.82 -38.82
N GLY A 458 6.34 8.17 -39.07
CA GLY A 458 6.40 6.98 -39.93
C GLY A 458 5.55 5.82 -39.42
N GLN A 459 5.55 5.57 -38.10
CA GLN A 459 4.69 4.57 -37.47
C GLN A 459 3.20 4.93 -37.62
N LEU A 460 2.84 6.19 -37.44
CA LEU A 460 1.48 6.68 -37.63
C LEU A 460 1.00 6.48 -39.07
N LEU A 461 1.81 6.83 -40.07
CA LEU A 461 1.50 6.60 -41.48
C LEU A 461 1.37 5.11 -41.80
N THR A 462 2.23 4.27 -41.23
CA THR A 462 2.17 2.81 -41.40
C THR A 462 0.86 2.25 -40.84
N CYS A 463 0.36 2.75 -39.71
CA CYS A 463 -0.95 2.38 -39.16
C CYS A 463 -2.11 2.75 -40.09
N TRP A 464 -1.94 3.73 -40.97
CA TRP A 464 -2.90 4.12 -41.99
C TRP A 464 -2.69 3.42 -43.34
N GLY A 465 -1.82 2.41 -43.41
CA GLY A 465 -1.52 1.69 -44.66
C GLY A 465 -0.62 2.45 -45.64
N ILE A 466 -0.09 3.62 -45.23
CA ILE A 466 0.78 4.46 -46.07
C ILE A 466 2.23 4.01 -45.91
N GLN A 467 2.92 3.80 -47.03
CA GLN A 467 4.35 3.50 -47.00
C GLN A 467 5.13 4.79 -46.78
N SER A 468 6.01 4.82 -45.79
CA SER A 468 6.82 6.00 -45.50
C SER A 468 8.31 5.70 -45.45
N THR A 469 9.14 6.62 -45.92
CA THR A 469 10.60 6.60 -45.73
C THR A 469 11.00 7.86 -44.97
N PHE A 470 11.82 7.71 -43.94
CA PHE A 470 12.30 8.82 -43.12
C PHE A 470 13.74 9.21 -43.49
N VAL A 471 14.01 10.51 -43.56
CA VAL A 471 15.33 11.10 -43.82
C VAL A 471 15.56 12.31 -42.90
N GLN A 472 16.81 12.49 -42.44
CA GLN A 472 17.15 13.52 -41.44
C GLN A 472 17.65 14.84 -42.04
N ASN A 473 18.00 14.86 -43.32
CA ASN A 473 18.65 16.01 -43.96
C ASN A 473 18.40 16.01 -45.48
N GLY A 474 18.70 17.12 -46.16
CA GLY A 474 18.47 17.24 -47.60
C GLY A 474 19.32 16.29 -48.46
N MET A 475 20.50 15.86 -48.01
CA MET A 475 21.34 14.92 -48.75
C MET A 475 20.73 13.51 -48.79
N GLU A 476 20.21 13.05 -47.66
CA GLU A 476 19.43 11.82 -47.57
C GLU A 476 18.14 11.92 -48.37
N ALA A 477 17.46 13.07 -48.32
CA ALA A 477 16.27 13.32 -49.12
C ALA A 477 16.56 13.24 -50.62
N GLN A 478 17.66 13.83 -51.10
CA GLN A 478 18.07 13.76 -52.51
C GLN A 478 18.37 12.33 -52.95
N THR A 479 19.03 11.55 -52.08
CA THR A 479 19.32 10.14 -52.34
C THR A 479 18.03 9.32 -52.42
N ALA A 480 17.08 9.58 -51.52
CA ALA A 480 15.78 8.93 -51.52
C ALA A 480 14.97 9.29 -52.78
N LEU A 481 14.94 10.57 -53.17
CA LEU A 481 14.23 11.06 -54.36
C LEU A 481 14.82 10.53 -55.68
N SER A 482 16.12 10.21 -55.68
CA SER A 482 16.80 9.58 -56.83
C SER A 482 16.46 8.08 -57.01
N SER A 483 15.63 7.50 -56.13
CA SER A 483 15.15 6.12 -56.23
C SER A 483 14.29 5.92 -57.49
N PRO A 484 14.33 4.74 -58.15
CA PRO A 484 13.51 4.46 -59.34
C PRO A 484 12.00 4.47 -59.07
N GLU A 485 11.61 4.50 -57.81
CA GLU A 485 10.24 4.37 -57.34
C GLU A 485 9.83 5.75 -56.77
N PRO A 486 8.93 6.50 -57.43
CA PRO A 486 8.62 7.88 -57.05
C PRO A 486 7.80 7.95 -55.76
N TYR A 487 7.95 9.05 -55.02
CA TYR A 487 7.09 9.39 -53.89
C TYR A 487 5.90 10.23 -54.36
N ASP A 488 4.76 10.06 -53.70
CA ASP A 488 3.52 10.79 -53.99
C ASP A 488 3.43 12.12 -53.22
N LEU A 489 4.11 12.20 -52.07
CA LEU A 489 4.10 13.35 -51.18
C LEU A 489 5.39 13.42 -50.35
N ILE A 490 5.88 14.64 -50.12
CA ILE A 490 6.94 14.93 -49.17
C ILE A 490 6.33 15.65 -47.96
N LEU A 491 6.50 15.11 -46.75
CA LEU A 491 6.26 15.81 -45.49
C LEU A 491 7.58 16.43 -45.05
N LEU A 492 7.69 17.75 -45.18
CA LEU A 492 8.91 18.50 -44.94
C LEU A 492 8.79 19.28 -43.63
N ASP A 493 9.72 19.09 -42.70
CA ASP A 493 9.83 19.95 -41.53
C ASP A 493 10.34 21.35 -41.88
N ARG A 494 9.83 22.35 -41.17
CA ARG A 494 10.24 23.75 -41.33
C ARG A 494 11.73 23.97 -41.09
N SER A 495 12.38 23.20 -40.19
CA SER A 495 13.82 23.31 -39.92
C SER A 495 14.66 23.13 -41.18
N LEU A 496 14.22 22.26 -42.08
CA LEU A 496 14.86 21.93 -43.36
C LEU A 496 14.49 22.88 -44.51
N LEU A 497 13.60 23.85 -44.30
CA LEU A 497 13.30 24.91 -45.29
C LEU A 497 14.40 25.97 -45.40
N HIS A 498 15.35 26.01 -44.48
CA HIS A 498 16.39 27.02 -44.44
C HIS A 498 17.74 26.43 -44.89
N GLY A 499 18.31 26.95 -45.98
CA GLY A 499 19.64 26.53 -46.48
C GLY A 499 19.61 25.97 -47.91
N GLU A 500 20.69 25.28 -48.31
CA GLU A 500 20.84 24.65 -49.64
C GLU A 500 19.79 23.57 -49.91
N ASP A 501 19.21 22.99 -48.85
CA ASP A 501 18.20 21.93 -48.90
C ASP A 501 16.84 22.40 -49.45
N SER A 502 16.49 23.68 -49.25
CA SER A 502 15.21 24.26 -49.69
C SER A 502 14.96 24.15 -51.20
N MET A 503 16.03 24.21 -52.01
CA MET A 503 15.96 24.15 -53.47
C MET A 503 15.83 22.71 -54.00
N LEU A 504 16.10 21.70 -53.17
CA LEU A 504 15.99 20.28 -53.54
C LEU A 504 14.53 19.87 -53.67
N PHE A 505 13.70 20.26 -52.70
CA PHE A 505 12.30 19.85 -52.62
C PHE A 505 11.39 20.51 -53.67
N GLN A 506 11.78 21.67 -54.19
CA GLN A 506 11.00 22.40 -55.23
C GLN A 506 11.28 21.92 -56.67
N LYS A 507 12.37 21.19 -56.91
CA LYS A 507 12.83 20.84 -58.28
C LYS A 507 12.33 19.49 -58.80
N GLU A 508 11.90 18.59 -57.93
CA GLU A 508 11.59 17.19 -58.26
C GLU A 508 10.15 16.96 -58.74
N GLY A 509 9.30 17.99 -58.73
CA GLY A 509 7.90 17.89 -59.19
C GLY A 509 6.97 17.06 -58.30
N VAL A 510 7.48 16.58 -57.15
CA VAL A 510 6.69 15.89 -56.13
C VAL A 510 5.97 16.94 -55.26
N PRO A 511 4.68 16.77 -54.95
CA PRO A 511 3.98 17.63 -54.03
C PRO A 511 4.62 17.66 -52.65
N VAL A 512 4.78 18.86 -52.06
CA VAL A 512 5.37 19.05 -50.73
C VAL A 512 4.32 19.57 -49.76
N SER A 513 4.26 19.02 -48.55
CA SER A 513 3.47 19.52 -47.43
C SER A 513 4.41 19.93 -46.30
N LEU A 514 4.10 21.05 -45.67
CA LEU A 514 4.91 21.60 -44.58
C LEU A 514 4.43 21.11 -43.21
N LEU A 515 5.35 20.60 -42.40
CA LEU A 515 5.20 20.42 -40.96
C LEU A 515 5.75 21.67 -40.27
N ALA A 516 4.85 22.49 -39.75
CA ALA A 516 5.20 23.78 -39.17
C ALA A 516 5.02 23.78 -37.65
N PRO A 517 5.88 24.48 -36.90
CA PRO A 517 5.59 24.82 -35.51
C PRO A 517 4.29 25.61 -35.40
N ILE A 518 3.52 25.35 -34.34
CA ILE A 518 2.30 26.09 -34.06
C ILE A 518 2.55 27.62 -34.06
N GLY A 519 1.59 28.41 -34.56
CA GLY A 519 1.73 29.86 -34.63
C GLY A 519 2.65 30.36 -35.76
N THR A 520 3.25 29.46 -36.54
CA THR A 520 3.88 29.79 -37.82
C THR A 520 2.90 30.55 -38.71
N ARG A 521 3.31 31.74 -39.15
CA ARG A 521 2.66 32.50 -40.21
C ARG A 521 3.55 32.46 -41.46
N LEU A 522 2.95 32.11 -42.58
CA LEU A 522 3.54 32.21 -43.91
C LEU A 522 2.75 33.27 -44.68
N ASP A 523 3.41 33.94 -45.64
CA ASP A 523 2.69 34.78 -46.61
C ASP A 523 2.01 33.92 -47.68
N ASP A 524 1.10 34.52 -48.45
CA ASP A 524 0.32 33.82 -49.48
C ASP A 524 1.22 33.16 -50.54
N GLU A 525 2.38 33.78 -50.84
CA GLU A 525 3.34 33.28 -51.82
C GLU A 525 4.05 32.03 -51.33
N GLN A 526 4.54 32.03 -50.08
CA GLN A 526 5.13 30.85 -49.42
C GLN A 526 4.11 29.74 -49.23
N GLN A 527 2.88 30.08 -48.83
CA GLN A 527 1.83 29.10 -48.63
C GLN A 527 1.45 28.38 -49.93
N SER A 528 1.50 29.09 -51.08
CA SER A 528 1.20 28.50 -52.39
C SER A 528 2.21 27.44 -52.86
N GLN A 529 3.39 27.37 -52.24
CA GLN A 529 4.43 26.39 -52.56
C GLN A 529 4.15 25.01 -51.95
N PHE A 530 3.20 24.91 -51.01
CA PHE A 530 2.88 23.69 -50.30
C PHE A 530 1.46 23.21 -50.64
N SER A 531 1.29 21.90 -50.75
CA SER A 531 -0.01 21.26 -51.00
C SER A 531 -0.97 21.46 -49.83
N PHE A 532 -0.44 21.36 -48.61
CA PHE A 532 -1.09 21.71 -47.36
C PHE A 532 -0.03 21.97 -46.28
N MET A 533 -0.48 22.48 -45.14
CA MET A 533 0.35 22.72 -43.97
C MET A 533 -0.30 22.08 -42.76
N THR A 534 0.50 21.36 -41.97
CA THR A 534 0.09 20.75 -40.70
C THR A 534 0.98 21.27 -39.58
N PHE A 535 0.46 21.33 -38.35
CA PHE A 535 1.21 21.85 -37.22
C PHE A 535 1.79 20.76 -36.33
N LYS A 536 2.96 21.02 -35.77
CA LYS A 536 3.58 20.25 -34.68
C LYS A 536 3.16 20.84 -33.32
N PRO A 537 2.84 20.01 -32.30
CA PRO A 537 2.79 18.54 -32.33
C PRO A 537 1.66 18.02 -33.23
N ILE A 538 1.93 16.92 -33.94
CA ILE A 538 1.04 16.40 -34.97
C ILE A 538 -0.26 15.89 -34.34
N ARG A 539 -1.39 16.50 -34.70
CA ARG A 539 -2.73 16.00 -34.38
C ARG A 539 -3.13 14.94 -35.39
N ARG A 540 -3.44 13.73 -34.92
CA ARG A 540 -3.68 12.56 -35.79
C ARG A 540 -4.81 12.81 -36.77
N LEU A 541 -5.94 13.32 -36.30
CA LEU A 541 -7.12 13.62 -37.13
C LEU A 541 -6.87 14.76 -38.14
N GLN A 542 -6.07 15.75 -37.77
CA GLN A 542 -5.76 16.87 -38.68
C GLN A 542 -4.91 16.38 -39.85
N LEU A 543 -3.85 15.61 -39.57
CA LEU A 543 -3.00 15.05 -40.61
C LEU A 543 -3.76 14.04 -41.48
N TYR A 544 -4.54 13.15 -40.87
CA TYR A 544 -5.36 12.18 -41.58
C TYR A 544 -6.32 12.85 -42.59
N ASN A 545 -7.07 13.87 -42.14
CA ASN A 545 -7.98 14.61 -43.01
C ASN A 545 -7.25 15.39 -44.11
N ALA A 546 -6.07 15.94 -43.81
CA ALA A 546 -5.26 16.65 -44.80
C ALA A 546 -4.76 15.70 -45.90
N LEU A 547 -4.31 14.49 -45.54
CA LEU A 547 -3.89 13.46 -46.48
C LEU A 547 -5.06 12.97 -47.35
N ILE A 548 -6.26 12.77 -46.78
CA ILE A 548 -7.44 12.41 -47.56
C ILE A 548 -7.79 13.51 -48.56
N ALA A 549 -7.78 14.77 -48.12
CA ALA A 549 -8.09 15.91 -48.98
C ALA A 549 -7.06 16.05 -50.12
N PHE A 550 -5.79 15.80 -49.82
CA PHE A 550 -4.71 15.77 -50.81
C PHE A 550 -4.91 14.67 -51.85
N GLN A 551 -5.15 13.44 -51.42
CA GLN A 551 -5.31 12.30 -52.33
C GLN A 551 -6.53 12.49 -53.25
N ARG A 552 -7.67 12.96 -52.70
CA ARG A 552 -8.87 13.25 -53.50
C ARG A 552 -8.68 14.35 -54.55
N ARG A 553 -7.82 15.34 -54.28
CA ARG A 553 -7.51 16.41 -55.24
C ARG A 553 -6.64 15.92 -56.39
N ASN A 554 -5.77 14.95 -56.15
CA ASN A 554 -4.87 14.41 -57.17
C ASN A 554 -5.50 13.26 -57.99
N MET A 555 -6.65 12.71 -57.55
CA MET A 555 -7.46 11.75 -58.33
C MET A 555 -8.41 12.42 -59.34
N LEU A 556 -8.73 13.71 -59.17
CA LEU A 556 -9.60 14.52 -60.04
C LEU A 556 -8.78 15.27 -61.08
#